data_AF-T0T858-F1
#
_entry.id   AF-T0T858-F1
#
_cell.length_a   1.000
_cell.length_b   1.000
_cell.length_c   1.000
_cell.angle_alpha   90.00
_cell.angle_beta   90.00
_cell.angle_gamma   90.00
#
_symmetry.space_group_name_H-M   'P 1'
#
loop_
_entity.id
_entity.type
_entity.pdbx_description
1 polymer ?
#
loop_
_entity_poly.entity_id
_entity_poly.type
_entity_poly.pdbx_seq_one_letter_code
_entity_poly.pdbx_strand_id
1 'polypeptide(L)'
;MPITGLSHYLIQNPTLTLLLICHFLSDFQLQSQTVADRKNTDRKYLMIHLFGVAFPLILVTCFLPNLWMISLIILFSHALIDFGKSYASGWLRLSDMLTFLLDQMLHIAIILFLVKNNPAVNLIASEQIGQMLNMILFLVLITKPTNVFLRFSSKNISQKTIKKWILFQEQELPSDF
;
A
#
# COMPACT_ATOMS: atom_id res chain seq x y z
N MET A 1 9.17 8.82 -27.95
CA MET A 1 9.64 9.13 -26.58
C MET A 1 10.51 7.96 -26.15
N PRO A 2 11.72 8.18 -25.62
CA PRO A 2 12.49 7.07 -25.06
C PRO A 2 11.63 6.39 -24.00
N ILE A 3 11.66 5.05 -23.95
CA ILE A 3 11.03 4.29 -22.86
C ILE A 3 11.85 4.60 -21.61
N THR A 4 11.52 5.68 -20.91
CA THR A 4 12.11 5.98 -19.62
C THR A 4 11.51 5.01 -18.61
N GLY A 5 12.34 4.17 -18.00
CA GLY A 5 11.88 3.21 -16.99
C GLY A 5 11.29 3.91 -15.75
N LEU A 6 10.48 3.18 -14.98
CA LEU A 6 9.86 3.67 -13.73
C LEU A 6 10.87 4.34 -12.79
N SER A 7 12.05 3.74 -12.63
CA SER A 7 13.13 4.29 -11.80
C SER A 7 13.52 5.70 -12.21
N HIS A 8 13.69 5.94 -13.51
CA HIS A 8 14.03 7.26 -14.04
C HIS A 8 12.90 8.27 -13.81
N TYR A 9 11.65 7.84 -14.00
CA TYR A 9 10.49 8.69 -13.71
C TYR A 9 10.41 9.11 -12.23
N LEU A 10 10.69 8.19 -11.31
CA LEU A 10 10.71 8.47 -9.87
C LEU A 10 11.84 9.42 -9.46
N ILE A 11 13.02 9.31 -10.07
CA ILE A 11 14.15 10.23 -9.86
C ILE A 11 13.76 11.66 -10.28
N GLN A 12 13.06 11.81 -11.40
CA GLN A 12 12.60 13.11 -11.92
C GLN A 12 11.41 13.70 -11.13
N ASN A 13 10.72 12.89 -10.32
CA ASN A 13 9.57 13.30 -9.52
C ASN A 13 9.83 13.01 -8.03
N PRO A 14 10.78 13.72 -7.40
CA PRO A 14 11.20 13.46 -6.02
C PRO A 14 10.06 13.61 -5.00
N THR A 15 9.12 14.54 -5.21
CA THR A 15 7.94 14.66 -4.32
C THR A 15 7.06 13.42 -4.36
N LEU A 16 6.83 12.86 -5.56
CA LEU A 16 6.08 11.60 -5.70
C LEU A 16 6.79 10.48 -4.96
N THR A 17 8.10 10.32 -5.18
CA THR A 17 8.91 9.29 -4.51
C THR A 17 8.87 9.45 -2.99
N LEU A 18 8.95 10.67 -2.47
CA LEU A 18 8.87 10.97 -1.04
C LEU A 18 7.49 10.60 -0.45
N LEU A 19 6.40 10.93 -1.13
CA LEU A 19 5.06 10.60 -0.67
C LEU A 19 4.78 9.09 -0.75
N LEU A 20 5.32 8.39 -1.75
CA LEU A 20 5.28 6.93 -1.81
C LEU A 20 6.04 6.29 -0.65
N ILE A 21 7.21 6.83 -0.28
CA ILE A 21 7.94 6.37 0.92
C ILE A 21 7.07 6.56 2.15
N CYS A 22 6.45 7.73 2.34
CA CYS A 22 5.56 7.97 3.49
C CYS A 22 4.41 6.97 3.55
N HIS A 23 3.78 6.70 2.40
CA HIS A 23 2.70 5.72 2.27
C HIS A 23 3.14 4.32 2.70
N PHE A 24 4.18 3.77 2.05
CA PHE A 24 4.64 2.42 2.37
C PHE A 24 5.18 2.31 3.79
N LEU A 25 5.91 3.32 4.27
CA LEU A 25 6.42 3.34 5.63
C LEU A 25 5.27 3.30 6.66
N SER A 26 4.19 4.03 6.41
CA SER A 26 3.02 4.06 7.29
C SER A 26 2.28 2.72 7.31
N ASP A 27 1.91 2.21 6.13
CA ASP A 27 1.08 1.01 5.99
C ASP A 27 1.79 -0.29 6.34
N PHE A 28 3.13 -0.33 6.29
CA PHE A 28 3.87 -1.57 6.52
C PHE A 28 4.82 -1.47 7.71
N GLN A 29 5.72 -0.48 7.73
CA GLN A 29 6.76 -0.42 8.76
C GLN A 29 6.21 0.05 10.10
N LEU A 30 5.43 1.14 10.12
CA LEU A 30 4.83 1.73 11.31
C LEU A 30 3.56 0.99 11.76
N GLN A 31 2.87 0.31 10.83
CA GLN A 31 1.74 -0.54 11.17
C GLN A 31 2.22 -1.88 11.77
N SER A 32 1.78 -2.18 13.00
CA SER A 32 2.01 -3.49 13.62
C SER A 32 1.00 -4.53 13.12
N GLN A 33 1.34 -5.82 13.21
CA GLN A 33 0.43 -6.90 12.81
C GLN A 33 -0.90 -6.83 13.60
N THR A 34 -0.83 -6.53 14.90
CA THR A 34 -2.02 -6.36 15.74
C THR A 34 -2.93 -5.22 15.28
N VAL A 35 -2.34 -4.10 14.84
CA VAL A 35 -3.10 -2.98 14.26
C VAL A 35 -3.72 -3.41 12.94
N ALA A 36 -3.00 -4.11 12.07
CA ALA A 36 -3.52 -4.62 10.80
C ALA A 36 -4.72 -5.55 10.97
N ASP A 37 -4.66 -6.47 11.94
CA ASP A 37 -5.73 -7.45 12.15
C ASP A 37 -6.98 -6.82 12.78
N ARG A 38 -6.82 -5.74 13.56
CA ARG A 38 -7.92 -5.12 14.32
C ARG A 38 -8.44 -3.81 13.74
N LYS A 39 -7.74 -3.15 12.81
CA LYS A 39 -8.17 -1.84 12.28
C LYS A 39 -9.53 -1.88 11.58
N ASN A 40 -9.92 -3.04 11.05
CA ASN A 40 -11.21 -3.20 10.36
C ASN A 40 -12.39 -3.52 11.32
N THR A 41 -12.11 -3.86 12.59
CA THR A 41 -13.13 -4.28 13.56
C THR A 41 -13.22 -3.35 14.77
N ASP A 42 -12.12 -2.69 15.14
CA ASP A 42 -12.03 -1.81 16.29
C ASP A 42 -11.48 -0.43 15.89
N ARG A 43 -12.33 0.59 16.10
CA ARG A 43 -12.03 2.00 15.81
C ARG A 43 -10.78 2.50 16.51
N LYS A 44 -10.43 1.96 17.69
CA LYS A 44 -9.22 2.35 18.41
C LYS A 44 -7.96 2.00 17.62
N TYR A 45 -7.91 0.82 17.02
CA TYR A 45 -6.77 0.39 16.21
C TYR A 45 -6.69 1.15 14.89
N LEU A 46 -7.83 1.53 14.32
CA LEU A 46 -7.88 2.43 13.17
C LEU A 46 -7.31 3.83 13.51
N MET A 47 -7.63 4.39 14.67
CA MET A 47 -7.04 5.66 15.10
C MET A 47 -5.52 5.55 15.29
N ILE A 48 -5.03 4.45 15.89
CA ILE A 48 -3.59 4.19 16.02
C ILE A 48 -2.92 4.12 14.63
N HIS A 49 -3.56 3.45 13.67
CA HIS A 49 -3.10 3.42 12.28
C HIS A 49 -3.00 4.82 11.67
N LEU A 50 -4.05 5.63 11.81
CA LEU A 50 -4.08 7.00 11.29
C LEU A 50 -3.02 7.90 11.92
N PHE A 51 -2.70 7.73 13.21
CA PHE A 51 -1.55 8.42 13.81
C PHE A 51 -0.22 7.96 13.18
N GLY A 52 -0.07 6.67 12.88
CA GLY A 52 1.07 6.13 12.15
C GLY A 52 1.23 6.72 10.75
N VAL A 53 0.11 6.99 10.06
CA VAL A 53 0.09 7.66 8.74
C VAL A 53 0.36 9.16 8.85
N ALA A 54 -0.23 9.82 9.84
CA ALA A 54 -0.06 11.25 10.06
C ALA A 54 1.40 11.61 10.40
N PHE A 55 2.11 10.75 11.14
CA PHE A 55 3.48 11.01 11.60
C PHE A 55 4.48 11.34 10.46
N PRO A 56 4.70 10.46 9.46
CA PRO A 56 5.63 10.77 8.36
C PRO A 56 5.14 11.93 7.47
N LEU A 57 3.82 12.08 7.29
CA LEU A 57 3.25 13.20 6.53
C LEU A 57 3.47 14.55 7.23
N ILE A 58 3.28 14.62 8.55
CA ILE A 58 3.57 15.82 9.34
C ILE A 58 5.07 16.12 9.28
N LEU A 59 5.93 15.11 9.46
CA LEU A 59 7.38 15.27 9.38
C LEU A 59 7.80 15.89 8.05
N VAL A 60 7.32 15.33 6.93
CA VAL A 60 7.59 15.86 5.58
C VAL A 60 7.05 17.28 5.43
N THR A 61 5.84 17.55 5.91
CA THR A 61 5.22 18.89 5.84
C THR A 61 5.99 19.94 6.65
N CYS A 62 6.59 19.56 7.78
CA CYS A 62 7.44 20.47 8.56
C CYS A 62 8.70 20.90 7.79
N PHE A 63 9.32 19.99 7.04
CA PHE A 63 10.47 20.33 6.19
C PHE A 63 10.07 20.97 4.85
N LEU A 64 8.87 20.67 4.37
CA LEU A 64 8.36 21.12 3.08
C LEU A 64 6.93 21.66 3.24
N PRO A 65 6.77 22.89 3.77
CA PRO A 65 5.47 23.44 4.10
C PRO A 65 4.51 23.52 2.92
N ASN A 66 5.02 23.66 1.69
CA ASN A 66 4.21 23.67 0.47
C ASN A 66 3.38 22.39 0.26
N LEU A 67 3.74 21.28 0.92
CA LEU A 67 3.03 20.01 0.84
C LEU A 67 1.83 19.90 1.79
N TRP A 68 1.56 20.90 2.64
CA TRP A 68 0.55 20.80 3.70
C TRP A 68 -0.84 20.38 3.20
N MET A 69 -1.33 20.98 2.11
CA MET A 69 -2.63 20.61 1.52
C MET A 69 -2.62 19.18 0.99
N ILE A 70 -1.54 18.77 0.31
CA ILE A 70 -1.43 17.42 -0.24
C ILE A 70 -1.37 16.39 0.89
N SER A 71 -0.55 16.63 1.91
CA SER A 71 -0.47 15.79 3.11
C SER A 71 -1.82 15.64 3.80
N LEU A 72 -2.58 16.74 3.94
CA LEU A 72 -3.90 16.72 4.54
C LEU A 72 -4.90 15.90 3.71
N ILE A 73 -4.92 16.09 2.39
CA ILE A 73 -5.80 15.32 1.49
C ILE A 73 -5.41 13.84 1.50
N ILE A 74 -4.10 13.51 1.49
CA ILE A 74 -3.62 12.13 1.60
C ILE A 74 -4.11 11.51 2.91
N LEU A 75 -3.90 12.17 4.06
CA LEU A 75 -4.34 11.67 5.36
C LEU A 75 -5.86 11.45 5.41
N PHE A 76 -6.65 12.40 4.91
CA PHE A 76 -8.10 12.30 4.90
C PHE A 76 -8.59 11.19 3.96
N SER A 77 -8.01 11.11 2.76
CA SER A 77 -8.31 10.03 1.81
C SER A 77 -7.92 8.67 2.38
N HIS A 78 -6.81 8.61 3.13
CA HIS A 78 -6.35 7.40 3.79
C HIS A 78 -7.38 6.88 4.78
N ALA A 79 -7.84 7.77 5.67
CA ALA A 79 -8.92 7.48 6.59
C ALA A 79 -10.17 7.00 5.85
N LEU A 80 -10.64 7.76 4.85
CA LEU A 80 -11.87 7.45 4.13
C LEU A 80 -11.82 6.06 3.47
N ILE A 81 -10.70 5.70 2.86
CA ILE A 81 -10.51 4.40 2.21
C ILE A 81 -10.47 3.27 3.24
N ASP A 82 -9.67 3.41 4.30
CA ASP A 82 -9.56 2.39 5.35
C ASP A 82 -10.91 2.14 6.05
N PHE A 83 -11.70 3.20 6.28
CA PHE A 83 -13.07 3.07 6.79
C PHE A 83 -13.98 2.36 5.78
N GLY A 84 -13.97 2.79 4.51
CA GLY A 84 -14.85 2.29 3.46
C GLY A 84 -14.55 0.85 3.02
N LYS A 85 -13.30 0.40 3.17
CA LYS A 85 -12.84 -0.94 2.79
C LYS A 85 -13.65 -2.06 3.46
N SER A 86 -13.94 -1.91 4.75
CA SER A 86 -14.71 -2.89 5.53
C SER A 86 -16.12 -3.10 4.97
N TYR A 87 -16.77 -2.00 4.56
CA TYR A 87 -18.10 -2.02 3.95
C TYR A 87 -18.07 -2.57 2.52
N ALA A 88 -17.11 -2.12 1.70
CA ALA A 88 -16.98 -2.52 0.31
C ALA A 88 -16.66 -4.02 0.16
N SER A 89 -15.79 -4.57 1.01
CA SER A 89 -15.42 -5.99 0.98
C SER A 89 -16.63 -6.90 1.22
N GLY A 90 -17.46 -6.57 2.21
CA GLY A 90 -18.69 -7.32 2.49
C GLY A 90 -19.73 -7.21 1.37
N TRP A 91 -19.91 -6.01 0.82
CA TRP A 91 -20.87 -5.77 -0.26
C TRP A 91 -20.49 -6.46 -1.58
N LEU A 92 -19.21 -6.42 -1.94
CA LEU A 92 -18.69 -6.94 -3.22
C LEU A 92 -18.16 -8.38 -3.14
N ARG A 93 -18.18 -9.01 -1.96
CA ARG A 93 -17.64 -10.37 -1.71
C ARG A 93 -16.22 -10.56 -2.24
N LEU A 94 -15.38 -9.53 -2.07
CA LEU A 94 -14.00 -9.55 -2.53
C LEU A 94 -13.14 -10.45 -1.64
N SER A 95 -12.17 -11.15 -2.22
CA SER A 95 -11.18 -11.88 -1.43
C SER A 95 -10.31 -10.92 -0.62
N ASP A 96 -9.73 -11.39 0.48
CA ASP A 96 -8.82 -10.58 1.31
C ASP A 96 -7.65 -10.01 0.50
N MET A 97 -7.10 -10.81 -0.41
CA MET A 97 -6.00 -10.40 -1.29
C MET A 97 -6.43 -9.30 -2.27
N LEU A 98 -7.61 -9.44 -2.88
CA LEU A 98 -8.12 -8.45 -3.82
C LEU A 98 -8.50 -7.16 -3.11
N THR A 99 -9.15 -7.26 -1.95
CA THR A 99 -9.48 -6.12 -1.10
C THR A 99 -8.21 -5.36 -0.70
N PHE A 100 -7.16 -6.07 -0.28
CA PHE A 100 -5.86 -5.48 0.03
C PHE A 100 -5.18 -4.84 -1.19
N LEU A 101 -5.20 -5.50 -2.35
CA LEU A 101 -4.57 -4.94 -3.54
C LEU A 101 -5.28 -3.66 -4.02
N LEU A 102 -6.62 -3.66 -4.05
CA LEU A 102 -7.41 -2.49 -4.44
C LEU A 102 -7.19 -1.32 -3.49
N ASP A 103 -7.09 -1.60 -2.19
CA ASP A 103 -6.76 -0.63 -1.15
C ASP A 103 -5.41 0.08 -1.44
N GLN A 104 -4.32 -0.69 -1.59
CA GLN A 104 -3.01 -0.12 -1.92
C GLN A 104 -3.01 0.64 -3.25
N MET A 105 -3.72 0.14 -4.27
CA MET A 105 -3.80 0.80 -5.58
C MET A 105 -4.55 2.12 -5.50
N LEU A 106 -5.61 2.21 -4.69
CA LEU A 106 -6.39 3.43 -4.55
C LEU A 106 -5.57 4.53 -3.84
N HIS A 107 -4.84 4.19 -2.78
CA HIS A 107 -3.94 5.16 -2.12
C HIS A 107 -2.85 5.66 -3.08
N ILE A 108 -2.18 4.75 -3.82
CA ILE A 108 -1.16 5.13 -4.81
C ILE A 108 -1.75 5.99 -5.92
N ALA A 109 -2.95 5.66 -6.40
CA ALA A 109 -3.63 6.44 -7.43
C ALA A 109 -3.94 7.87 -6.97
N ILE A 110 -4.35 8.06 -5.71
CA ILE A 110 -4.60 9.39 -5.15
C ILE A 110 -3.30 10.18 -5.04
N ILE A 111 -2.21 9.57 -4.56
CA ILE A 111 -0.89 10.23 -4.49
C ILE A 111 -0.45 10.68 -5.89
N LEU A 112 -0.52 9.78 -6.88
CA LEU A 112 -0.18 10.08 -8.27
C LEU A 112 -1.04 11.21 -8.83
N PHE A 113 -2.35 11.15 -8.60
CA PHE A 113 -3.31 12.16 -9.04
C PHE A 113 -2.99 13.53 -8.43
N LEU A 114 -2.74 13.60 -7.13
CA LEU A 114 -2.46 14.87 -6.44
C LEU A 114 -1.15 15.49 -6.93
N VAL A 115 -0.07 14.72 -7.04
CA VAL A 115 1.22 15.25 -7.51
C VAL A 115 1.13 15.69 -8.97
N LYS A 116 0.50 14.89 -9.84
CA LYS A 116 0.37 15.22 -11.27
C LYS A 116 -0.43 16.51 -11.50
N ASN A 117 -1.49 16.74 -10.74
CA ASN A 117 -2.33 17.94 -10.88
C ASN A 117 -1.77 19.17 -10.15
N ASN A 118 -0.72 19.02 -9.35
CA ASN A 118 -0.10 20.11 -8.61
C ASN A 118 1.41 20.17 -8.88
N PRO A 119 1.86 20.41 -10.13
CA PRO A 119 3.29 20.37 -10.47
C PRO A 119 4.14 21.37 -9.67
N ALA A 120 3.54 22.45 -9.17
CA ALA A 120 4.20 23.44 -8.32
C ALA A 120 4.71 22.88 -6.98
N VAL A 121 4.20 21.72 -6.54
CA VAL A 121 4.66 21.05 -5.31
C VAL A 121 5.83 20.10 -5.54
N ASN A 122 6.23 19.89 -6.80
CA ASN A 122 7.36 19.02 -7.09
C ASN A 122 8.64 19.69 -6.60
N LEU A 123 9.40 18.98 -5.77
CA LEU A 123 10.68 19.47 -5.29
C LEU A 123 11.61 19.67 -6.48
N ILE A 124 12.23 20.85 -6.52
CA ILE A 124 13.43 21.06 -7.33
C ILE A 124 14.58 20.44 -6.52
N ALA A 125 14.78 19.14 -6.72
CA ALA A 125 15.87 18.39 -6.11
C ALA A 125 16.94 18.09 -7.17
N SER A 126 18.20 17.98 -6.74
CA SER A 126 19.23 17.48 -7.63
C SER A 126 18.96 16.02 -7.99
N GLU A 127 19.48 15.56 -9.14
CA GLU A 127 19.33 14.16 -9.55
C GLU A 127 19.87 13.19 -8.48
N GLN A 128 20.93 13.57 -7.75
CA GLN A 128 21.50 12.76 -6.67
C GLN A 128 20.49 12.57 -5.52
N ILE A 129 19.75 13.61 -5.15
CA ILE A 129 18.69 13.51 -4.14
C ILE A 129 17.56 12.61 -4.64
N GLY A 130 17.16 12.77 -5.92
CA GLY A 130 16.18 11.89 -6.55
C GLY A 130 16.59 10.41 -6.53
N GLN A 131 17.85 10.12 -6.83
CA GLN A 131 18.43 8.76 -6.74
C GLN A 131 18.41 8.23 -5.31
N MET A 132 18.77 9.04 -4.32
CA MET A 132 18.74 8.65 -2.91
C MET A 132 17.33 8.30 -2.45
N LEU A 133 16.33 9.14 -2.77
CA LEU A 133 14.92 8.86 -2.46
C LEU A 133 14.45 7.56 -3.14
N ASN A 134 14.81 7.35 -4.40
CA ASN A 134 14.44 6.15 -5.12
C ASN A 134 15.07 4.88 -4.50
N MET A 135 16.33 4.95 -4.04
CA MET A 135 16.95 3.86 -3.28
C MET A 135 16.22 3.59 -1.97
N ILE A 136 15.86 4.63 -1.21
CA ILE A 136 15.09 4.49 0.03
C ILE A 136 13.74 3.83 -0.25
N LEU A 137 13.03 4.24 -1.31
CA LEU A 137 11.75 3.64 -1.71
C LEU A 137 11.91 2.14 -1.98
N PHE A 138 12.92 1.73 -2.75
CA PHE A 138 13.14 0.31 -3.02
C PHE A 138 13.52 -0.49 -1.77
N LEU A 139 14.31 0.08 -0.85
CA LEU A 139 14.60 -0.53 0.44
C LEU A 139 13.35 -0.70 1.31
N VAL A 140 12.45 0.29 1.32
CA VAL A 140 11.17 0.20 2.01
C VAL A 140 10.30 -0.91 1.40
N LEU A 141 10.28 -1.03 0.06
CA LEU A 141 9.48 -2.03 -0.65
C LEU A 141 9.95 -3.48 -0.40
N ILE A 142 11.26 -3.74 -0.41
CA ILE A 142 11.81 -5.11 -0.30
C ILE A 142 11.60 -5.76 1.08
N THR A 143 11.31 -4.97 2.11
CA THR A 143 11.20 -5.48 3.49
C THR A 143 9.82 -6.10 3.78
N LYS A 144 8.96 -5.39 4.49
CA LYS A 144 7.63 -5.89 4.89
C LYS A 144 6.64 -6.04 3.73
N PRO A 145 6.55 -5.11 2.75
CA PRO A 145 5.59 -5.24 1.65
C PRO A 145 5.78 -6.55 0.87
N THR A 146 7.01 -6.85 0.45
CA THR A 146 7.33 -8.12 -0.23
C THR A 146 6.95 -9.34 0.60
N ASN A 147 7.23 -9.34 1.91
CA ASN A 147 6.85 -10.45 2.79
C ASN A 147 5.33 -10.68 2.86
N VAL A 148 4.54 -9.60 2.88
CA VAL A 148 3.07 -9.68 2.87
C VAL A 148 2.58 -10.29 1.57
N PHE A 149 3.10 -9.85 0.42
CA PHE A 149 2.73 -10.42 -0.89
C PHE A 149 3.09 -11.90 -1.00
N LEU A 150 4.28 -12.30 -0.56
CA LEU A 150 4.71 -13.70 -0.55
C LEU A 150 3.78 -14.55 0.31
N ARG A 151 3.40 -14.07 1.51
CA ARG A 151 2.47 -14.78 2.41
C ARG A 151 1.12 -15.04 1.75
N PHE A 152 0.54 -14.07 1.03
CA PHE A 152 -0.71 -14.26 0.31
C PHE A 152 -0.60 -15.28 -0.83
N SER A 153 0.47 -15.17 -1.63
CA SER A 153 0.73 -16.11 -2.73
C SER A 153 0.90 -17.54 -2.23
N SER A 154 1.69 -17.77 -1.18
CA SER A 154 1.90 -19.09 -0.60
C SER A 154 0.61 -19.69 -0.01
N LYS A 155 -0.21 -18.90 0.69
CA LYS A 155 -1.51 -19.35 1.20
C LYS A 155 -2.43 -19.81 0.07
N ASN A 156 -2.52 -19.03 -1.01
CA ASN A 156 -3.35 -19.36 -2.16
C ASN A 156 -2.87 -20.63 -2.89
N ILE A 157 -1.56 -20.82 -3.05
CA ILE A 157 -0.99 -22.04 -3.64
C ILE A 157 -1.30 -23.24 -2.74
N SER A 158 -1.05 -23.14 -1.44
CA SER A 158 -1.32 -24.22 -0.48
C SER A 158 -2.77 -24.67 -0.51
N GLN A 159 -3.73 -23.74 -0.53
CA GLN A 159 -5.16 -24.09 -0.59
C GLN A 159 -5.54 -24.75 -1.92
N LYS A 160 -5.01 -24.28 -3.05
CA LYS A 160 -5.23 -24.92 -4.35
C LYS A 160 -4.69 -26.35 -4.37
N THR A 161 -3.49 -26.56 -3.82
CA THR A 161 -2.87 -27.89 -3.73
C THR A 161 -3.71 -28.83 -2.87
N ILE A 162 -4.11 -28.42 -1.67
CA ILE A 162 -4.95 -29.24 -0.77
C ILE A 162 -6.28 -29.59 -1.44
N LYS A 163 -6.96 -28.61 -2.07
CA LYS A 163 -8.24 -28.84 -2.74
C LYS A 163 -8.09 -29.82 -3.91
N LYS A 164 -6.98 -29.76 -4.65
CA LYS A 164 -6.66 -30.72 -5.72
C LYS A 164 -6.44 -32.14 -5.15
N TRP A 165 -5.75 -32.27 -4.02
CA TRP A 165 -5.55 -33.56 -3.34
C TRP A 165 -6.86 -34.17 -2.85
N ILE A 166 -7.76 -33.37 -2.27
CA ILE A 166 -9.08 -33.83 -1.83
C ILE A 166 -9.90 -34.31 -3.04
N LEU A 167 -9.97 -33.53 -4.12
CA LEU A 167 -10.69 -33.92 -5.34
C LEU A 167 -10.10 -35.20 -5.98
N PHE A 168 -8.78 -35.38 -5.89
CA PHE A 168 -8.12 -36.59 -6.37
C PHE A 168 -8.51 -37.81 -5.52
N GLN A 169 -8.53 -37.69 -4.19
CA GLN A 169 -8.99 -38.77 -3.29
C GLN A 169 -10.47 -39.11 -3.50
N GLU A 170 -11.31 -38.12 -3.79
CA GLU A 170 -12.75 -38.30 -4.05
C GLU A 170 -13.03 -38.96 -5.41
N GLN A 171 -12.12 -38.84 -6.37
CA GLN A 171 -12.19 -39.51 -7.68
C GLN A 171 -11.62 -40.94 -7.67
N GLU A 172 -10.74 -41.28 -6.72
CA GLU A 172 -10.16 -42.63 -6.59
C GLU A 172 -10.95 -43.54 -5.63
N LEU A 173 -11.99 -43.04 -4.96
CA LEU A 173 -12.92 -43.88 -4.20
C LEU A 173 -13.80 -44.68 -5.18
N PRO A 174 -13.76 -46.03 -5.16
CA PRO A 174 -14.61 -46.84 -6.02
C PRO A 174 -16.09 -46.59 -5.70
N SER A 175 -16.92 -46.50 -6.74
CA SER A 175 -18.37 -46.28 -6.67
C SER A 175 -19.13 -47.54 -6.25
N ASP A 176 -18.67 -48.23 -5.20
CA ASP A 176 -19.26 -49.47 -4.72
C ASP A 176 -19.75 -49.28 -3.29
N PHE A 177 -21.02 -48.85 -3.17
CA PHE A 177 -22.08 -49.43 -2.32
C PHE A 177 -23.43 -48.75 -2.60
#